data_AF-A0A5E6NQK9-F1
#
_entry.id   AF-A0A5E6NQK9-F1
#
_cell.length_a   1.000
_cell.length_b   1.000
_cell.length_c   1.000
_cell.angle_alpha   90.00
_cell.angle_beta   90.00
_cell.angle_gamma   90.00
#
_symmetry.space_group_name_H-M   'P 1'
#
loop_
_entity.id
_entity.type
_entity.pdbx_description
1 polymer ?
#
loop_
_entity_poly.entity_id
_entity_poly.type
_entity_poly.pdbx_seq_one_letter_code
_entity_poly.pdbx_strand_id
1 'polypeptide(L)'
;MLSELKEKYPDMTVEYLSINQSDHVFNLINRDPLTSIFEPEKWNKNCLVVDAWSGSVYTQAGFVLINTKVPHYGISNNIKGDTQHIINMLEAR
;
A
#
# COMPACT_ATOMS: atom_id res chain seq x y z
N MET A 1 11.82 7.37 -6.16
CA MET A 1 11.13 6.05 -6.17
C MET A 1 9.78 6.08 -6.88
N LEU A 2 8.71 6.66 -6.30
CA LEU A 2 7.36 6.59 -6.91
C LEU A 2 7.30 7.17 -8.33
N SER A 3 7.90 8.35 -8.53
CA SER A 3 7.98 9.02 -9.84
C SER A 3 8.75 8.20 -10.88
N GLU A 4 9.90 7.63 -10.50
CA GLU A 4 10.75 6.82 -11.38
C GLU A 4 10.09 5.50 -11.76
N LEU A 5 9.42 4.85 -10.81
CA LEU A 5 8.67 3.60 -11.07
C LEU A 5 7.51 3.87 -12.03
N LYS A 6 6.81 5.00 -11.86
CA LYS A 6 5.73 5.41 -12.76
C LYS A 6 6.25 5.70 -14.18
N GLU A 7 7.40 6.36 -14.31
CA GLU A 7 7.99 6.67 -15.62
C GLU A 7 8.42 5.39 -16.35
N LYS A 8 9.00 4.44 -15.62
CA LYS A 8 9.54 3.21 -16.20
C LYS A 8 8.49 2.10 -16.41
N TYR A 9 7.43 2.10 -15.59
CA TYR A 9 6.38 1.08 -15.57
C TYR A 9 5.00 1.75 -15.49
N PRO A 10 4.50 2.33 -16.60
CA PRO A 10 3.28 3.15 -16.61
C PRO A 10 2.01 2.34 -16.26
N ASP A 11 2.00 1.04 -16.52
CA ASP A 11 0.86 0.15 -16.25
C ASP A 11 0.88 -0.41 -14.82
N MET A 12 1.91 -0.12 -14.03
CA MET A 12 2.03 -0.60 -12.65
C MET A 12 1.41 0.40 -11.69
N THR A 13 0.41 -0.05 -10.93
CA THR A 13 -0.15 0.76 -9.84
C THR A 13 0.91 1.01 -8.79
N VAL A 14 1.06 2.27 -8.36
CA VAL A 14 1.93 2.62 -7.25
C VAL A 14 1.20 3.59 -6.35
N GLU A 15 1.01 3.22 -5.08
CA GLU A 15 0.23 3.97 -4.10
C GLU A 15 1.04 4.22 -2.84
N TYR A 16 0.64 5.27 -2.11
CA TYR A 16 1.22 5.67 -0.83
C TYR A 16 0.13 5.53 0.25
N LEU A 17 0.42 4.77 1.29
CA LEU A 17 -0.51 4.50 2.40
C LEU A 17 0.07 5.05 3.70
N SER A 18 -0.50 6.16 4.16
CA SER A 18 -0.28 6.73 5.50
C SER A 18 -1.54 6.52 6.33
N ILE A 19 -1.41 6.21 7.61
CA ILE A 19 -2.53 5.95 8.51
C ILE A 19 -2.38 6.88 9.71
N ASN A 20 -3.42 7.64 10.05
CA ASN A 20 -3.36 8.67 11.10
C ASN A 20 -2.91 8.18 12.49
N GLN A 21 -3.09 6.90 12.80
CA GLN A 21 -2.72 6.28 14.08
C GLN A 21 -1.47 5.41 13.97
N SER A 22 -0.89 5.31 12.78
CA SER A 22 0.39 4.67 12.54
C SER A 22 1.46 5.75 12.47
N ASP A 23 2.60 5.47 13.07
CA ASP A 23 3.82 6.19 12.74
C ASP A 23 4.34 5.77 11.36
N HIS A 24 3.93 4.62 10.82
CA HIS A 24 4.46 4.10 9.56
C HIS A 24 3.69 4.56 8.32
N VAL A 25 4.43 4.56 7.22
CA VAL A 25 3.91 4.78 5.89
C VAL A 25 4.44 3.69 4.96
N PHE A 26 3.57 3.19 4.10
CA PHE A 26 3.89 2.15 3.12
C PHE A 26 3.77 2.66 1.70
N ASN A 27 4.63 2.15 0.82
CA ASN A 27 4.36 2.20 -0.62
C ASN A 27 3.78 0.85 -1.06
N LEU A 28 2.63 0.87 -1.73
CA LEU A 28 2.00 -0.32 -2.31
C LEU A 28 2.34 -0.37 -3.79
N ILE A 29 2.96 -1.46 -4.22
CA ILE A 29 3.34 -1.67 -5.62
C ILE A 29 2.43 -2.74 -6.21
N ASN A 30 1.88 -2.47 -7.39
CA ASN A 30 1.06 -3.37 -8.18
C ASN A 30 -0.19 -3.91 -7.45
N ARG A 31 -0.75 -3.12 -6.53
CA ARG A 31 -2.03 -3.43 -5.89
C ARG A 31 -3.17 -3.23 -6.90
N ASP A 32 -4.14 -4.14 -6.89
CA ASP A 32 -5.40 -3.96 -7.63
C ASP A 32 -6.21 -2.80 -7.00
N PRO A 33 -6.38 -1.67 -7.71
CA PRO A 33 -7.06 -0.51 -7.17
C PRO A 33 -8.56 -0.74 -6.89
N LEU A 34 -9.16 -1.81 -7.42
CA LEU A 34 -10.56 -2.17 -7.16
C LEU A 34 -10.79 -2.80 -5.78
N THR A 35 -9.72 -3.24 -5.12
CA THR A 35 -9.78 -3.77 -3.76
C THR A 35 -9.67 -2.63 -2.73
N SER A 36 -10.17 -2.80 -1.51
CA SER A 36 -10.00 -1.78 -0.46
C SER A 36 -8.54 -1.67 -0.03
N ILE A 37 -8.01 -0.45 0.08
CA ILE A 37 -6.66 -0.21 0.63
C ILE A 37 -6.57 -0.50 2.14
N PHE A 38 -7.70 -0.74 2.82
CA PHE A 38 -7.74 -1.06 4.24
C PHE A 38 -8.00 -2.55 4.52
N GLU A 39 -8.06 -3.38 3.48
CA GLU A 39 -8.29 -4.83 3.55
C GLU A 39 -7.11 -5.57 2.92
N PRO A 40 -5.94 -5.62 3.60
CA PRO A 40 -4.74 -6.25 3.06
C PRO A 40 -4.95 -7.71 2.65
N GLU A 41 -5.87 -8.42 3.31
CA GLU A 41 -6.28 -9.78 2.98
C GLU A 41 -6.95 -9.93 1.61
N LYS A 42 -7.52 -8.85 1.06
CA LYS A 42 -8.18 -8.86 -0.27
C LYS A 42 -7.28 -8.38 -1.40
N TRP A 43 -6.09 -7.87 -1.11
CA TRP A 43 -5.17 -7.43 -2.16
C TRP A 43 -4.73 -8.60 -3.04
N ASN A 44 -4.43 -8.30 -4.30
CA ASN A 44 -3.90 -9.28 -5.25
C ASN A 44 -2.52 -9.81 -4.80
N LYS A 45 -2.22 -11.08 -5.13
CA LYS A 45 -0.99 -11.78 -4.70
C LYS A 45 0.31 -11.10 -5.14
N ASN A 46 0.26 -10.34 -6.23
CA ASN A 46 1.42 -9.66 -6.80
C ASN A 46 1.66 -8.28 -6.18
N CYS A 47 0.82 -7.86 -5.21
CA CYS A 47 1.02 -6.66 -4.43
C CYS A 47 2.28 -6.80 -3.56
N LEU A 48 3.13 -5.77 -3.59
CA LEU A 48 4.26 -5.63 -2.69
C LEU A 48 4.04 -4.43 -1.78
N VAL A 49 4.40 -4.59 -0.51
CA VAL A 49 4.35 -3.52 0.48
C VAL A 49 5.78 -3.17 0.85
N VAL A 50 6.18 -1.94 0.56
CA VAL A 50 7.50 -1.41 0.90
C VAL A 50 7.36 -0.58 2.17
N ASP A 51 7.96 -1.05 3.25
CA ASP A 51 8.19 -0.27 4.46
C ASP A 51 9.64 0.26 4.41
N ALA A 52 9.76 1.53 4.04
CA ALA A 52 11.06 2.18 3.95
C ALA A 52 11.72 2.41 5.31
N TRP A 53 10.94 2.46 6.40
CA TRP A 53 11.47 2.69 7.74
C TRP A 53 12.17 1.45 8.29
N SER A 54 11.55 0.28 8.10
CA SER A 54 12.18 -1.00 8.47
C SER A 54 13.14 -1.53 7.39
N GLY A 55 13.21 -0.88 6.22
CA GLY A 55 13.98 -1.35 5.07
C GLY A 55 13.46 -2.68 4.51
N SER A 56 12.18 -2.98 4.72
CA SER A 56 11.57 -4.27 4.39
C SER A 56 10.63 -4.17 3.20
N VAL A 57 10.56 -5.27 2.44
CA VAL A 57 9.59 -5.48 1.37
C VAL A 57 8.81 -6.75 1.67
N TYR A 58 7.50 -6.64 1.73
CA TYR A 58 6.60 -7.73 2.02
C TYR A 58 5.80 -8.11 0.77
N THR A 59 5.58 -9.41 0.58
CA THR A 59 4.49 -9.89 -0.27
C THR A 59 3.16 -9.63 0.44
N GLN A 60 2.04 -9.64 -0.29
CA GLN A 60 0.70 -9.52 0.32
C GLN A 60 0.51 -10.47 1.52
N ALA A 61 0.85 -11.75 1.37
CA ALA A 61 0.70 -12.73 2.45
C ALA A 61 1.66 -12.45 3.63
N GLY A 62 2.89 -12.04 3.35
CA GLY A 62 3.84 -11.64 4.38
C GLY A 62 3.37 -10.41 5.15
N PHE A 63 2.75 -9.46 4.44
CA PHE A 63 2.23 -8.25 5.04
C PHE A 63 1.02 -8.52 5.94
N VAL A 64 0.08 -9.37 5.51
CA VAL A 64 -1.07 -9.77 6.37
C VAL A 64 -0.58 -10.36 7.70
N LEU A 65 0.48 -11.15 7.67
CA LEU A 65 1.07 -11.73 8.89
C LEU A 65 1.73 -10.67 9.79
N ILE A 66 2.44 -9.69 9.23
CA ILE A 66 3.14 -8.67 10.02
C ILE A 66 2.19 -7.57 10.52
N ASN A 67 1.17 -7.23 9.73
CA ASN A 67 0.16 -6.21 10.02
C ASN A 67 -0.60 -6.49 11.33
N THR A 68 -0.77 -7.77 11.67
CA THR A 68 -1.40 -8.21 12.93
C THR A 68 -0.42 -8.32 14.11
N LYS A 69 0.88 -8.38 13.84
CA LYS A 69 1.93 -8.57 14.86
C LYS A 69 2.57 -7.27 15.32
N VAL A 70 2.67 -6.28 14.44
CA VAL A 70 3.30 -4.99 14.74
C VAL A 70 2.24 -4.04 15.33
N PRO A 71 2.41 -3.55 16.57
CA PRO A 71 1.40 -2.77 17.28
C PRO A 71 0.96 -1.48 16.58
N HIS A 72 1.75 -0.99 15.63
CA HIS A 72 1.57 0.31 14.99
C HIS A 72 1.16 0.23 13.51
N TYR A 73 1.04 -0.96 12.90
CA TYR A 73 0.55 -1.06 11.51
C TYR A 73 -0.98 -1.09 11.49
N GLY A 74 -1.56 -2.16 12.05
CA GLY A 74 -2.96 -2.27 12.40
C GLY A 74 -3.98 -2.14 11.28
N ILE A 75 -3.57 -2.10 9.99
CA ILE A 75 -4.41 -1.83 8.81
C ILE A 75 -5.63 -2.75 8.83
N SER A 76 -6.81 -2.15 8.89
CA SER A 76 -8.10 -2.84 8.83
C SER A 76 -9.20 -1.84 8.49
N ASN A 77 -10.37 -2.34 8.09
CA ASN A 77 -11.57 -1.51 7.90
C ASN A 77 -12.06 -0.78 9.16
N ASN A 78 -11.56 -1.16 10.34
CA ASN A 78 -12.01 -0.61 11.61
C ASN A 78 -11.24 0.65 12.03
N ILE A 79 -10.21 1.06 11.27
CA ILE A 79 -9.45 2.28 11.56
C ILE A 79 -10.10 3.48 10.89
N LYS A 80 -10.21 4.59 11.62
CA LYS A 80 -10.45 5.92 11.03
C LYS A 80 -9.10 6.57 10.75
N GLY A 81 -8.66 6.59 9.50
CA GLY A 81 -7.46 7.30 9.06
C GLY A 81 -7.73 8.11 7.80
N ASP A 82 -7.09 9.28 7.68
CA ASP A 82 -7.05 10.04 6.44
C ASP A 82 -6.12 9.31 5.48
N THR A 83 -6.65 8.96 4.31
CA THR A 83 -5.87 8.36 3.24
C THR A 83 -5.53 9.44 2.23
N GLN A 84 -4.23 9.70 2.04
CA GLN A 84 -3.79 10.48 0.90
C GLN A 84 -3.53 9.52 -0.27
N HIS A 85 -4.59 9.22 -1.00
CA HIS A 85 -4.51 8.51 -2.27
C HIS A 85 -3.91 9.43 -3.33
N ILE A 86 -2.60 9.32 -3.59
CA ILE A 86 -2.05 9.82 -4.86
C ILE A 86 -2.35 8.77 -5.94
N ILE A 87 -3.63 8.65 -6.30
CA ILE A 87 -4.03 7.93 -7.51
C ILE A 87 -3.88 8.95 -8.63
N ASN A 88 -2.83 8.82 -9.44
CA ASN A 88 -2.86 9.45 -10.75
C ASN A 88 -3.87 8.67 -11.58
N MET A 89 -5.10 9.16 -11.68
CA MET A 89 -5.99 8.73 -12.74
C MET A 89 -5.24 8.94 -14.05
N LEU A 90 -5.07 7.87 -14.83
CA LEU A 90 -4.94 8.05 -16.27
C LEU A 90 -6.20 8.81 -16.66
N GLU A 91 -6.03 10.07 -17.10
CA GLU A 91 -7.09 10.72 -17.87
C GLU A 91 -7.47 9.74 -18.98
N ALA A 92 -8.73 9.31 -18.98
CA ALA A 92 -9.28 8.49 -20.04
C ALA A 92 -8.98 9.18 -21.38
N ARG A 93 -8.13 8.55 -22.19
CA ARG A 93 -7.92 8.90 -23.60
C ARG A 93 -8.86 8.06 -24.45
#